data_AF-A0A820MVI4-F1
#
_entry.id   AF-A0A820MVI4-F1
#
_cell.length_a   1.000
_cell.length_b   1.000
_cell.length_c   1.000
_cell.angle_alpha   90.00
_cell.angle_beta   90.00
_cell.angle_gamma   90.00
#
_symmetry.space_group_name_H-M   'P 1'
#
loop_
_entity.id
_entity.type
_entity.pdbx_description
1 polymer ?
#
loop_
_entity_poly.entity_id
_entity_poly.type
_entity_poly.pdbx_seq_one_letter_code
_entity_poly.pdbx_strand_id
1 'polypeptide(L)'
;MLRDIEFASEDRINTTQQIFIEEKISVNTLGIEPVRITSATFRERIPSLNSSTSHYLFKRLHRNRWLNGRSYLMYNPRRRIEWQAFLFPSAIDDSTTEEIFNDLKKHKDQIIELLNTIYADHEISYERSYEALKWLKDVYDQSKSRTDATN
;
A
#
# COMPACT_ATOMS: atom_id res chain seq x y z
N MET A 1 -18.84 5.63 -3.90
CA MET A 1 -18.60 5.12 -2.53
C MET A 1 -17.83 3.82 -2.69
N LEU A 2 -16.50 3.86 -2.53
CA LEU A 2 -15.56 2.74 -2.68
C LEU A 2 -14.43 2.98 -1.67
N ARG A 3 -14.70 2.67 -0.41
CA ARG A 3 -13.73 2.62 0.69
C ARG A 3 -14.06 1.37 1.48
N ASP A 4 -13.72 0.21 0.95
CA ASP A 4 -13.80 -1.07 1.68
C ASP A 4 -12.89 -2.10 1.02
N ILE A 5 -11.66 -1.67 0.79
CA ILE A 5 -10.53 -2.54 0.45
C ILE A 5 -9.45 -2.17 1.48
N GLU A 6 -9.81 -2.38 2.76
CA GLU A 6 -8.90 -2.15 3.87
C GLU A 6 -7.86 -3.26 3.90
N PHE A 7 -6.60 -2.84 3.76
CA PHE A 7 -5.48 -3.71 4.04
C PHE A 7 -4.70 -3.24 5.24
N ALA A 8 -4.68 -4.15 6.21
CA ALA A 8 -4.15 -3.95 7.54
C ALA A 8 -2.62 -3.97 7.54
N SER A 9 -2.08 -3.18 8.46
CA SER A 9 -0.84 -2.42 8.33
C SER A 9 -0.20 -2.24 9.69
N GLU A 10 1.11 -2.49 9.87
CA GLU A 10 1.81 -2.29 11.17
C GLU A 10 1.77 -0.88 11.68
N ASP A 11 1.20 -0.01 10.88
CA ASP A 11 1.57 1.38 10.79
C ASP A 11 0.36 2.28 10.89
N ARG A 12 -0.79 1.84 10.35
CA ARG A 12 -2.07 2.01 11.06
C ARG A 12 -1.98 1.51 12.49
N ILE A 13 -1.07 0.58 12.77
CA ILE A 13 -0.91 -0.01 14.08
C ILE A 13 0.17 0.68 14.94
N ASN A 14 1.31 1.24 14.46
CA ASN A 14 2.17 2.12 15.27
C ASN A 14 1.88 3.63 15.20
N THR A 15 1.00 4.08 14.27
CA THR A 15 0.15 5.28 14.49
C THR A 15 -0.70 5.10 15.73
N THR A 16 -1.29 3.92 15.85
CA THR A 16 -1.99 3.38 17.02
C THR A 16 -1.04 3.03 18.18
N GLN A 17 0.27 3.33 18.15
CA GLN A 17 1.19 3.16 19.29
C GLN A 17 1.73 4.51 19.80
N GLN A 18 1.76 5.54 18.96
CA GLN A 18 2.25 6.89 19.32
C GLN A 18 1.12 7.91 19.57
N ILE A 19 -0.08 7.74 19.00
CA ILE A 19 -1.33 8.27 19.60
C ILE A 19 -1.51 7.69 21.01
N PHE A 20 -1.08 6.44 21.17
CA PHE A 20 -1.12 5.71 22.43
C PHE A 20 -0.11 6.28 23.44
N ILE A 21 1.16 6.54 23.06
CA ILE A 21 2.14 7.23 23.93
C ILE A 21 1.69 8.65 24.32
N GLU A 22 1.07 9.43 23.42
CA GLU A 22 0.60 10.81 23.70
C GLU A 22 -0.71 10.86 24.54
N GLU A 23 -1.57 9.83 24.51
CA GLU A 23 -2.75 9.57 25.39
C GLU A 23 -2.40 8.70 26.65
N LYS A 24 -1.10 8.43 26.90
CA LYS A 24 -0.51 7.64 28.02
C LYS A 24 -0.71 6.09 28.01
N ILE A 25 -0.37 5.40 26.94
CA ILE A 25 -0.49 3.93 26.76
C ILE A 25 0.90 3.31 26.44
N SER A 26 1.25 2.18 27.08
CA SER A 26 2.58 1.54 27.06
C SER A 26 2.87 0.70 25.80
N VAL A 27 4.10 0.80 25.27
CA VAL A 27 4.54 0.19 24.00
C VAL A 27 5.44 -1.03 24.23
N ASN A 28 4.80 -2.17 24.48
CA ASN A 28 5.37 -3.50 24.27
C ASN A 28 4.26 -4.29 23.58
N THR A 29 4.54 -4.88 22.40
CA THR A 29 3.59 -5.57 21.51
C THR A 29 2.69 -4.65 20.66
N LEU A 30 3.15 -4.31 19.46
CA LEU A 30 2.27 -4.27 18.31
C LEU A 30 2.93 -5.16 17.26
N GLY A 31 2.27 -6.25 16.93
CA GLY A 31 2.80 -7.30 16.07
C GLY A 31 2.04 -7.32 14.76
N ILE A 32 2.57 -6.66 13.76
CA ILE A 32 1.93 -6.50 12.45
C ILE A 32 2.98 -6.56 11.38
N GLU A 33 3.54 -7.72 11.17
CA GLU A 33 4.70 -7.87 10.32
C GLU A 33 4.59 -7.19 8.93
N PRO A 34 5.70 -6.64 8.39
CA PRO A 34 5.70 -6.02 7.07
C PRO A 34 5.06 -6.90 6.02
N VAL A 35 4.22 -6.30 5.18
CA VAL A 35 3.48 -7.07 4.18
C VAL A 35 4.43 -7.50 3.06
N ARG A 36 4.62 -8.82 2.96
CA ARG A 36 5.36 -9.41 1.83
C ARG A 36 4.55 -9.24 0.55
N ILE A 37 5.14 -8.64 -0.48
CA ILE A 37 4.52 -8.51 -1.79
C ILE A 37 4.75 -9.77 -2.61
N THR A 38 3.64 -10.40 -2.98
CA THR A 38 3.57 -11.52 -3.90
C THR A 38 2.44 -11.27 -4.91
N SER A 39 2.33 -12.13 -5.93
CA SER A 39 1.14 -12.10 -6.80
C SER A 39 -0.15 -12.39 -6.03
N ALA A 40 -0.10 -13.19 -4.96
CA ALA A 40 -1.26 -13.47 -4.12
C ALA A 40 -1.70 -12.22 -3.37
N THR A 41 -0.75 -11.43 -2.86
CA THR A 41 -0.99 -10.15 -2.20
C THR A 41 -1.94 -9.29 -3.05
N PHE A 42 -1.66 -9.06 -4.33
CA PHE A 42 -2.54 -8.24 -5.16
C PHE A 42 -3.96 -8.79 -5.36
N ARG A 43 -4.16 -10.11 -5.37
CA ARG A 43 -5.51 -10.71 -5.55
C ARG A 43 -6.30 -10.74 -4.26
N GLU A 44 -5.66 -11.17 -3.18
CA GLU A 44 -6.25 -11.12 -1.84
C GLU A 44 -6.65 -9.69 -1.51
N ARG A 45 -5.84 -8.75 -2.01
CA ARG A 45 -5.99 -7.35 -1.76
C ARG A 45 -6.86 -6.63 -2.83
N ILE A 46 -7.01 -7.15 -4.04
CA ILE A 46 -7.95 -6.58 -5.01
C ILE A 46 -8.66 -7.78 -5.62
N PRO A 47 -9.75 -8.28 -4.98
CA PRO A 47 -10.37 -9.54 -5.39
C PRO A 47 -10.87 -9.55 -6.84
N SER A 48 -11.15 -8.38 -7.40
CA SER A 48 -11.56 -8.20 -8.80
C SER A 48 -10.39 -8.12 -9.79
N LEU A 49 -9.14 -8.13 -9.31
CA LEU A 49 -7.94 -8.05 -10.14
C LEU A 49 -7.58 -9.43 -10.70
N ASN A 50 -7.32 -9.50 -12.00
CA ASN A 50 -7.04 -10.77 -12.64
C ASN A 50 -5.71 -11.38 -12.15
N SER A 51 -5.64 -12.71 -12.21
CA SER A 51 -4.44 -13.45 -11.80
C SER A 51 -3.22 -13.10 -12.63
N SER A 52 -3.39 -12.94 -13.95
CA SER A 52 -2.34 -12.54 -14.86
C SER A 52 -1.81 -11.14 -14.53
N THR A 53 -2.71 -10.20 -14.24
CA THR A 53 -2.36 -8.83 -13.82
C THR A 53 -1.62 -8.80 -12.49
N SER A 54 -2.07 -9.59 -11.52
CA SER A 54 -1.42 -9.71 -10.22
C SER A 54 -0.01 -10.31 -10.33
N HIS A 55 0.16 -11.28 -11.23
CA HIS A 55 1.49 -11.81 -11.56
C HIS A 55 2.38 -10.77 -12.24
N TYR A 56 1.82 -10.04 -13.20
CA TYR A 56 2.49 -8.94 -13.88
C TYR A 56 3.00 -7.88 -12.90
N LEU A 57 2.15 -7.38 -11.99
CA LEU A 57 2.52 -6.37 -10.99
C LEU A 57 3.71 -6.83 -10.14
N PHE A 58 3.63 -8.03 -9.58
CA PHE A 58 4.72 -8.61 -8.79
C PHE A 58 6.02 -8.72 -9.60
N LYS A 59 5.95 -9.25 -10.83
CA LYS A 59 7.13 -9.40 -11.69
C LYS A 59 7.75 -8.06 -12.07
N ARG A 60 6.94 -7.03 -12.35
CA ARG A 60 7.44 -5.69 -12.71
C ARG A 60 8.11 -5.01 -11.52
N LEU A 61 7.53 -5.09 -10.32
CA LEU A 61 8.17 -4.59 -9.09
C LEU A 61 9.52 -5.28 -8.84
N HIS A 62 9.57 -6.61 -8.99
CA HIS A 62 10.81 -7.37 -8.82
C HIS A 62 11.87 -7.02 -9.88
N ARG A 63 11.50 -6.99 -11.16
CA ARG A 63 12.41 -6.67 -12.28
C ARG A 63 13.01 -5.27 -12.16
N ASN A 64 12.22 -4.32 -11.69
CA ASN A 64 12.66 -2.94 -11.49
C ASN A 64 13.32 -2.70 -10.11
N ARG A 65 13.62 -3.76 -9.34
CA ARG A 65 14.31 -3.68 -8.04
C ARG A 65 13.58 -2.83 -7.00
N TRP A 66 12.24 -2.81 -7.06
CA TRP A 66 11.40 -2.16 -6.06
C TRP A 66 11.14 -3.06 -4.84
N LEU A 67 11.53 -4.33 -4.93
CA LEU A 67 11.43 -5.31 -3.86
C LEU A 67 12.82 -5.77 -3.41
N ASN A 68 13.01 -5.96 -2.11
CA ASN A 68 14.22 -6.58 -1.57
C ASN A 68 14.19 -8.11 -1.70
N GLY A 69 15.25 -8.79 -1.24
CA GLY A 69 15.35 -10.25 -1.30
C GLY A 69 14.28 -11.03 -0.51
N ARG A 70 13.52 -10.35 0.37
CA ARG A 70 12.39 -10.91 1.11
C ARG A 70 11.03 -10.51 0.52
N SER A 71 11.03 -9.76 -0.58
CA SER A 71 9.84 -9.24 -1.27
C SER A 71 9.10 -8.13 -0.52
N TYR A 72 9.81 -7.31 0.27
CA TYR A 72 9.28 -6.06 0.84
C TYR A 72 9.62 -4.88 -0.06
N LEU A 73 8.75 -3.85 -0.08
CA LEU A 73 9.02 -2.62 -0.82
C LEU A 73 10.26 -1.92 -0.27
N MET A 74 11.16 -1.51 -1.16
CA MET A 74 12.40 -0.81 -0.81
C MET A 74 12.29 0.71 -0.83
N TYR A 75 11.27 1.24 -1.50
CA TYR A 75 11.15 2.67 -1.79
C TYR A 75 9.74 3.16 -1.51
N ASN A 76 9.64 4.38 -0.97
CA ASN A 76 8.37 5.03 -0.70
C ASN A 76 7.65 5.41 -2.02
N PRO A 77 6.55 4.74 -2.39
CA PRO A 77 5.83 4.99 -3.63
C PRO A 77 5.17 6.38 -3.69
N ARG A 78 5.04 7.07 -2.55
CA ARG A 78 4.53 8.45 -2.44
C ARG A 78 5.59 9.50 -2.79
N ARG A 79 6.87 9.17 -2.62
CA ARG A 79 8.01 10.09 -2.87
C ARG A 79 8.73 9.79 -4.18
N ARG A 80 8.76 8.52 -4.57
CA ARG A 80 9.34 8.04 -5.83
C ARG A 80 8.20 7.58 -6.70
N ILE A 81 7.90 8.29 -7.78
CA ILE A 81 6.74 8.01 -8.65
C ILE A 81 7.10 7.17 -9.89
N GLU A 82 8.37 6.82 -10.06
CA GLU A 82 8.91 6.10 -11.23
C GLU A 82 8.27 4.72 -11.41
N TRP A 83 7.75 4.14 -10.33
CA TRP A 83 7.00 2.89 -10.37
C TRP A 83 5.72 2.95 -11.17
N GLN A 84 5.07 4.12 -11.23
CA GLN A 84 3.84 4.24 -12.00
C GLN A 84 4.11 4.02 -13.48
N ALA A 85 5.26 4.48 -14.00
CA ALA A 85 5.61 4.33 -15.40
C ALA A 85 5.81 2.86 -15.81
N PHE A 86 6.46 2.05 -14.96
CA PHE A 86 6.69 0.64 -15.29
C PHE A 86 5.54 -0.29 -14.89
N LEU A 87 4.65 0.10 -13.96
CA LEU A 87 3.46 -0.68 -13.62
C LEU A 87 2.27 -0.36 -14.53
N PHE A 88 2.15 0.88 -15.01
CA PHE A 88 1.06 1.33 -15.87
C PHE A 88 1.61 1.80 -17.22
N PRO A 89 1.95 0.86 -18.12
CA PRO A 89 2.46 1.22 -19.43
C PRO A 89 1.39 2.01 -20.21
N SER A 90 1.84 2.95 -21.05
CA SER A 90 0.95 3.77 -21.88
C SER A 90 0.43 3.04 -23.12
N ALA A 91 1.03 1.88 -23.45
CA ALA A 91 0.67 1.04 -24.58
C ALA A 91 0.88 -0.44 -24.24
N ILE A 92 0.23 -1.32 -25.00
CA ILE A 92 0.44 -2.77 -24.98
C ILE A 92 1.87 -3.04 -25.49
N ASP A 93 2.63 -3.86 -24.75
CA ASP A 93 3.98 -4.30 -25.10
C ASP A 93 4.08 -5.83 -25.00
N ASP A 94 5.24 -6.40 -25.34
CA ASP A 94 5.49 -7.86 -25.30
C ASP A 94 5.22 -8.49 -23.92
N SER A 95 5.15 -7.69 -22.86
CA SER A 95 4.89 -8.12 -21.49
C SER A 95 3.47 -7.83 -20.98
N THR A 96 2.64 -7.16 -21.78
CA THR A 96 1.34 -6.65 -21.36
C THR A 96 0.29 -7.06 -22.40
N THR A 97 -0.49 -8.10 -22.13
CA THR A 97 -1.63 -8.47 -22.99
C THR A 97 -2.73 -7.41 -22.91
N GLU A 98 -3.65 -7.38 -23.88
CA GLU A 98 -4.82 -6.49 -23.83
C GLU A 98 -5.65 -6.67 -22.55
N GLU A 99 -5.78 -7.91 -22.08
CA GLU A 99 -6.43 -8.24 -20.81
C GLU A 99 -5.73 -7.54 -19.64
N ILE A 100 -4.41 -7.70 -19.51
CA ILE A 100 -3.62 -7.08 -18.43
C ILE A 100 -3.72 -5.55 -18.54
N PHE A 101 -3.60 -5.00 -19.74
CA PHE A 101 -3.65 -3.56 -19.98
C PHE A 101 -4.97 -2.94 -19.51
N ASN A 102 -6.09 -3.54 -19.89
CA ASN A 102 -7.42 -3.09 -19.50
C ASN A 102 -7.66 -3.24 -18.00
N ASP A 103 -7.19 -4.35 -17.42
CA ASP A 103 -7.34 -4.64 -16.00
C ASP A 103 -6.52 -3.69 -15.11
N LEU A 104 -5.30 -3.35 -15.54
CA LEU A 104 -4.46 -2.31 -14.91
C LEU A 104 -5.11 -0.94 -14.95
N LYS A 105 -5.69 -0.56 -16.10
CA LYS A 105 -6.37 0.73 -16.26
C LYS A 105 -7.59 0.82 -15.34
N LYS A 106 -8.36 -0.26 -15.24
CA LYS A 106 -9.56 -0.36 -14.40
C LYS A 106 -9.24 -0.22 -12.91
N HIS A 107 -8.16 -0.85 -12.45
CA HIS A 107 -7.83 -0.93 -11.02
C HIS A 107 -6.67 0.00 -10.60
N LYS A 108 -6.29 0.97 -11.45
CA LYS A 108 -5.11 1.83 -11.26
C LYS A 108 -5.07 2.47 -9.89
N ASP A 109 -6.15 3.14 -9.48
CA ASP A 109 -6.19 3.89 -8.22
C ASP A 109 -6.10 2.95 -7.00
N GLN A 110 -6.72 1.78 -7.06
CA GLN A 110 -6.65 0.77 -6.00
C GLN A 110 -5.25 0.17 -5.88
N ILE A 111 -4.56 -0.05 -7.00
CA ILE A 111 -3.17 -0.51 -6.99
C ILE A 111 -2.25 0.58 -6.40
N ILE A 112 -2.49 1.85 -6.74
CA ILE A 112 -1.74 2.97 -6.18
C ILE A 112 -1.94 3.06 -4.67
N GLU A 113 -3.18 3.03 -4.23
CA GLU A 113 -3.55 3.04 -2.81
C GLU A 113 -2.92 1.85 -2.07
N LEU A 114 -3.01 0.64 -2.62
CA LEU A 114 -2.44 -0.56 -2.03
C LEU A 114 -0.93 -0.45 -1.80
N LEU A 115 -0.17 0.01 -2.80
CA LEU A 115 1.29 0.14 -2.68
C LEU A 115 1.67 1.20 -1.66
N ASN A 116 0.94 2.32 -1.64
CA ASN A 116 1.12 3.37 -0.63
C ASN A 116 0.82 2.85 0.78
N THR A 117 -0.24 2.06 0.95
CA THR A 117 -0.58 1.41 2.22
C THR A 117 0.51 0.43 2.60
N ILE A 118 0.85 -0.58 1.78
CA ILE A 118 1.90 -1.55 2.10
C ILE A 118 3.24 -0.88 2.49
N TYR A 119 3.59 0.24 1.86
CA TYR A 119 4.80 0.97 2.28
C TYR A 119 4.58 1.73 3.60
N ALA A 120 3.42 2.33 3.77
CA ALA A 120 3.04 2.94 5.04
C ALA A 120 3.12 1.92 6.17
N ASP A 121 2.74 0.64 5.94
CA ASP A 121 2.83 -0.60 6.76
C ASP A 121 4.24 -1.12 7.02
N HIS A 122 5.21 -0.64 6.25
CA HIS A 122 6.62 -0.89 6.50
C HIS A 122 7.29 0.26 7.29
N GLU A 123 6.88 1.52 7.09
CA GLU A 123 7.52 2.71 7.68
C GLU A 123 7.40 2.83 9.20
N ILE A 124 6.28 2.48 9.78
CA ILE A 124 6.05 2.51 11.22
C ILE A 124 6.45 1.16 11.88
N SER A 125 6.57 0.04 11.14
CA SER A 125 7.15 -1.24 11.59
C SER A 125 8.62 -1.09 11.90
N TYR A 126 9.32 -0.42 10.97
CA TYR A 126 10.77 -0.39 10.92
C TYR A 126 11.36 1.00 11.18
N GLU A 127 10.70 2.10 10.78
CA GLU A 127 11.31 3.44 10.76
C GLU A 127 10.78 4.42 11.82
N ARG A 128 9.66 4.15 12.51
CA ARG A 128 9.09 5.01 13.61
C ARG A 128 9.00 6.51 13.24
N SER A 129 8.73 6.82 11.97
CA SER A 129 8.86 8.17 11.41
C SER A 129 7.70 9.11 11.82
N TYR A 130 8.03 10.27 12.40
CA TYR A 130 7.08 11.32 12.78
C TYR A 130 6.28 11.88 11.58
N GLU A 131 6.84 11.90 10.37
CA GLU A 131 6.10 12.31 9.16
C GLU A 131 5.12 11.22 8.69
N ALA A 132 5.45 9.94 8.87
CA ALA A 132 4.52 8.85 8.60
C ALA A 132 3.34 8.90 9.59
N LEU A 133 3.64 9.14 10.88
CA LEU A 133 2.65 9.38 11.94
C LEU A 133 1.78 10.63 11.72
N LYS A 134 2.37 11.75 11.31
CA LYS A 134 1.63 12.99 11.02
C LYS A 134 0.74 12.84 9.80
N TRP A 135 1.24 12.21 8.73
CA TRP A 135 0.40 11.89 7.59
C TRP A 135 -0.70 10.90 7.96
N LEU A 136 -0.43 9.88 8.78
CA LEU A 136 -1.46 8.97 9.28
C LEU A 136 -2.45 9.66 10.22
N LYS A 137 -2.02 10.64 11.01
CA LYS A 137 -2.88 11.51 11.82
C LYS A 137 -3.72 12.44 10.93
N ASP A 138 -3.16 13.02 9.89
CA ASP A 138 -3.90 13.87 8.95
C ASP A 138 -4.91 13.04 8.15
N VAL A 139 -4.54 11.82 7.73
CA VAL A 139 -5.46 10.85 7.12
C VAL A 139 -6.53 10.41 8.12
N TYR A 140 -6.15 10.17 9.38
CA TYR A 140 -7.07 9.83 10.47
C TYR A 140 -8.04 10.98 10.77
N ASP A 141 -7.57 12.20 10.96
CA ASP A 141 -8.35 13.40 11.25
C ASP A 141 -9.28 13.72 10.09
N GLN A 142 -8.79 13.62 8.84
CA GLN A 142 -9.64 13.77 7.65
C GLN A 142 -10.67 12.65 7.51
N SER A 143 -10.35 11.42 7.92
CA SER A 143 -11.32 10.33 7.97
C SER A 143 -12.38 10.58 9.05
N LYS A 144 -11.96 11.02 10.25
CA LYS A 144 -12.80 11.30 11.42
C LYS A 144 -13.74 12.47 11.16
N SER A 145 -13.22 13.60 10.67
CA SER A 145 -14.03 14.77 10.30
C SER A 145 -15.05 14.45 9.20
N ARG A 146 -14.79 13.47 8.33
CA ARG A 146 -15.77 13.00 7.33
C ARG A 146 -16.84 12.13 7.95
N THR A 147 -16.47 11.23 8.86
CA THR A 147 -17.44 10.39 9.59
C THR A 147 -18.35 11.25 10.48
N ASP A 148 -17.78 12.26 11.15
CA ASP A 148 -18.50 13.18 12.05
C ASP A 148 -19.43 14.15 11.30
N ALA A 149 -19.19 14.40 10.00
CA ALA A 149 -20.02 15.29 9.17
C ALA A 149 -21.20 14.58 8.47
N THR A 150 -21.27 13.25 8.54
CA THR A 150 -22.36 12.43 7.94
C THR A 150 -23.33 11.84 8.96
N ASN A 151 -23.15 12.15 10.25
CA ASN A 151 -24.10 11.89 11.34
C ASN A 151 -24.74 13.20 11.80
#